data_AF-Q5LBU0-F1
#
_entry.id   AF-Q5LBU0-F1
#
_cell.length_a   1.000
_cell.length_b   1.000
_cell.length_c   1.000
_cell.angle_alpha   90.00
_cell.angle_beta   90.00
_cell.angle_gamma   90.00
#
_symmetry.space_group_name_H-M   'P 1'
#
loop_
_entity.id
_entity.type
_entity.pdbx_description
1 polymer ?
#
loop_
_entity_poly.entity_id
_entity_poly.type
_entity_poly.pdbx_seq_one_letter_code
_entity_poly.pdbx_strand_id
1 'polypeptide(L)'
;MKKVFGILLLVLFVCTSCGDKSEPSFKVYDEYSKEKKVEKKNNIGKATYIFWINKTEAKKLRGLTFNIKCKVTINEDGSIKILGYEKEQPYTVTKSLKKYLKTFRVDKEALADGRVKVGDQVVFLRYVVLK
;
A
#
# COMPACT_ATOMS: atom_id res chain seq x y z
N MET A 1 -7.14 -61.86 5.90
CA MET A 1 -5.82 -61.92 6.56
C MET A 1 -4.72 -61.75 5.51
N LYS A 2 -3.57 -61.21 5.95
CA LYS A 2 -2.32 -60.83 5.22
C LYS A 2 -2.33 -59.33 4.87
N LYS A 3 -1.89 -58.44 5.79
CA LYS A 3 -0.48 -58.12 6.14
C LYS A 3 0.27 -57.81 4.84
N VAL A 4 0.78 -56.60 4.60
CA VAL A 4 2.10 -56.18 5.09
C VAL A 4 2.17 -54.65 5.24
N PHE A 5 2.29 -54.19 6.48
CA PHE A 5 3.05 -53.01 6.85
C PHE A 5 4.52 -53.22 6.45
N GLY A 6 5.15 -52.29 5.74
CA GLY A 6 6.62 -52.22 5.69
C GLY A 6 7.20 -51.88 4.33
N ILE A 7 7.72 -50.65 4.25
CA ILE A 7 8.82 -50.06 3.45
C ILE A 7 8.49 -48.56 3.55
N LEU A 8 8.82 -47.84 4.62
CA LEU A 8 10.15 -47.50 5.14
C LEU A 8 11.19 -47.29 4.02
N LEU A 9 11.60 -46.03 3.87
CA LEU A 9 12.72 -45.50 3.07
C LEU A 9 12.49 -45.34 1.56
N LEU A 10 11.91 -44.19 1.19
CA LEU A 10 12.56 -43.33 0.19
C LEU A 10 12.64 -41.91 0.76
N VAL A 11 13.75 -41.67 1.44
CA VAL A 11 14.15 -40.42 2.05
C VAL A 11 14.95 -39.63 0.99
N LEU A 12 14.61 -38.35 0.83
CA LEU A 12 15.38 -37.25 0.22
C LEU A 12 15.40 -37.07 -1.32
N PHE A 13 14.49 -36.20 -1.77
CA PHE A 13 14.83 -35.06 -2.64
C PHE A 13 14.03 -33.87 -2.10
N VAL A 14 14.50 -33.15 -1.08
CA VAL A 14 15.48 -32.06 -1.13
C VAL A 14 14.98 -30.88 -1.97
N CYS A 15 14.81 -29.76 -1.25
CA CYS A 15 14.85 -28.37 -1.69
C CYS A 15 13.61 -27.75 -2.37
N THR A 16 12.91 -26.98 -1.53
CA THR A 16 12.59 -25.57 -1.77
C THR A 16 11.91 -25.22 -3.09
N SER A 17 10.58 -25.18 -3.09
CA SER A 17 9.91 -24.01 -3.67
C SER A 17 9.54 -23.05 -2.54
N CYS A 18 10.59 -22.55 -1.87
CA CYS A 18 10.51 -21.30 -1.14
C CYS A 18 9.96 -20.27 -2.14
N GLY A 19 8.78 -19.73 -1.82
CA GLY A 19 7.89 -19.23 -2.83
C GLY A 19 8.47 -18.18 -3.77
N ASP A 20 7.88 -18.09 -4.95
CA ASP A 20 7.97 -16.94 -5.85
C ASP A 20 7.34 -15.70 -5.20
N LYS A 21 7.90 -15.25 -4.07
CA LYS A 21 7.87 -13.86 -3.66
C LYS A 21 8.70 -13.15 -4.71
N SER A 22 8.10 -12.93 -5.87
CA SER A 22 8.69 -12.12 -6.91
C SER A 22 9.00 -10.78 -6.27
N GLU A 23 10.28 -10.59 -5.91
CA GLU A 23 10.79 -9.36 -5.33
C GLU A 23 10.31 -8.20 -6.21
N PRO A 24 9.82 -7.08 -5.63
CA PRO A 24 9.66 -5.83 -6.37
C PRO A 24 10.88 -5.68 -7.27
N SER A 25 10.70 -5.44 -8.58
CA SER A 25 11.85 -5.41 -9.49
C SER A 25 12.87 -4.42 -8.91
N PHE A 26 14.08 -4.92 -8.64
CA PHE A 26 15.12 -4.20 -7.91
C PHE A 26 15.28 -2.75 -8.41
N LYS A 27 15.06 -2.52 -9.71
CA LYS A 27 15.08 -1.21 -10.38
C LYS A 27 14.06 -0.18 -9.85
N VAL A 28 12.80 -0.58 -9.62
CA VAL A 28 11.76 0.34 -9.10
C VAL A 28 12.09 0.73 -7.67
N TYR A 29 12.49 -0.24 -6.85
CA TYR A 29 12.92 0.02 -5.47
C TYR A 29 14.19 0.89 -5.42
N ASP A 30 15.14 0.66 -6.34
CA ASP A 30 16.35 1.45 -6.51
C ASP A 30 16.04 2.92 -6.84
N GLU A 31 15.11 3.17 -7.77
CA GLU A 31 14.73 4.53 -8.14
C GLU A 31 14.13 5.28 -6.94
N TYR A 32 13.21 4.66 -6.21
CA TYR A 32 12.62 5.25 -5.01
C TYR A 32 13.57 5.35 -3.81
N SER A 33 14.55 4.45 -3.70
CA SER A 33 15.51 4.43 -2.59
C SER A 33 16.70 5.37 -2.81
N LYS A 34 17.05 5.67 -4.07
CA LYS A 34 18.07 6.66 -4.45
C LYS A 34 17.56 8.10 -4.30
N GLU A 35 16.24 8.33 -4.35
CA GLU A 35 15.68 9.63 -4.00
C GLU A 35 15.96 9.94 -2.52
N LYS A 36 16.64 11.06 -2.24
CA LYS A 36 16.97 11.49 -0.87
C LYS A 36 15.72 11.43 0.01
N LYS A 37 15.79 10.68 1.11
CA LYS A 37 14.78 10.75 2.18
C LYS A 37 14.77 12.17 2.70
N VAL A 38 13.67 12.88 2.48
CA VAL A 38 13.53 14.20 3.06
C VAL A 38 13.13 14.04 4.52
N GLU A 39 13.97 14.54 5.42
CA GLU A 39 13.83 14.32 6.86
C GLU A 39 12.89 15.31 7.56
N LYS A 40 12.38 16.31 6.83
CA LYS A 40 11.47 17.30 7.39
C LYS A 40 10.15 16.64 7.78
N LYS A 41 9.92 16.53 9.10
CA LYS A 41 8.73 15.96 9.69
C LYS A 41 7.87 17.06 10.31
N ASN A 42 6.69 17.27 9.74
CA ASN A 42 5.66 18.17 10.27
C ASN A 42 4.81 17.42 11.30
N ASN A 43 4.43 18.09 12.39
CA ASN A 43 3.45 17.52 13.32
C ASN A 43 2.04 17.79 12.80
N ILE A 44 1.37 16.75 12.29
CA ILE A 44 0.03 16.87 11.70
C ILE A 44 -1.05 16.09 12.48
N GLY A 45 -0.84 15.77 13.76
CA GLY A 45 -1.85 15.05 14.56
C GLY A 45 -1.98 13.55 14.25
N LYS A 46 -2.98 12.87 14.82
CA LYS A 46 -3.20 11.41 14.64
C LYS A 46 -4.02 11.15 13.37
N ALA A 47 -3.68 10.06 12.66
CA ALA A 47 -4.45 9.64 11.51
C ALA A 47 -5.77 8.98 11.96
N THR A 48 -6.88 9.32 11.32
CA THR A 48 -8.22 8.81 11.63
C THR A 48 -8.60 7.61 10.77
N TYR A 49 -8.02 7.48 9.58
CA TYR A 49 -8.38 6.44 8.61
C TYR A 49 -7.20 6.02 7.73
N ILE A 50 -7.28 4.82 7.13
CA ILE A 50 -6.34 4.32 6.12
C ILE A 50 -7.10 4.05 4.82
N PHE A 51 -6.82 4.81 3.77
CA PHE A 51 -7.38 4.57 2.44
C PHE A 51 -6.45 3.70 1.61
N TRP A 52 -6.99 2.61 1.07
CA TRP A 52 -6.31 1.79 0.07
C TRP A 52 -6.64 2.29 -1.34
N ILE A 53 -5.75 3.09 -1.91
CA ILE A 53 -6.04 3.90 -3.11
C ILE A 53 -6.18 3.03 -4.36
N ASN A 54 -5.34 2.01 -4.53
CA ASN A 54 -5.41 1.09 -5.67
C ASN A 54 -5.58 -0.37 -5.22
N LYS A 55 -6.51 -0.61 -4.29
CA LYS A 55 -6.76 -1.92 -3.65
C LYS A 55 -6.88 -3.07 -4.67
N THR A 56 -7.59 -2.86 -5.77
CA THR A 56 -7.82 -3.90 -6.79
C THR A 56 -6.53 -4.30 -7.50
N GLU A 57 -5.69 -3.33 -7.84
CA GLU A 57 -4.39 -3.56 -8.47
C GLU A 57 -3.40 -4.17 -7.48
N ALA A 58 -3.39 -3.67 -6.25
CA ALA A 58 -2.58 -4.17 -5.14
C ALA A 58 -2.85 -5.64 -4.81
N LYS A 59 -4.09 -6.12 -4.98
CA LYS A 59 -4.42 -7.55 -4.78
C LYS A 59 -3.82 -8.46 -5.85
N LYS A 60 -3.65 -7.96 -7.08
CA LYS A 60 -3.18 -8.76 -8.22
C LYS A 60 -1.66 -8.84 -8.27
N LEU A 61 -0.94 -7.91 -7.64
CA LEU A 61 0.49 -7.70 -7.87
C LEU A 61 1.26 -7.60 -6.55
N ARG A 62 2.41 -8.30 -6.49
CA ARG A 62 3.42 -8.11 -5.43
C ARG A 62 4.26 -6.88 -5.76
N GLY A 63 3.77 -5.71 -5.36
CA GLY A 63 4.45 -4.43 -5.57
C GLY A 63 4.93 -3.77 -4.27
N LEU A 64 5.66 -2.66 -4.41
CA LEU A 64 6.11 -1.86 -3.28
C LEU A 64 4.93 -1.09 -2.67
N THR A 65 4.68 -1.30 -1.38
CA THR A 65 3.60 -0.60 -0.67
C THR A 65 4.11 0.67 0.00
N PHE A 66 3.47 1.79 -0.29
CA PHE A 66 3.70 3.05 0.39
C PHE A 66 2.57 3.33 1.38
N ASN A 67 2.93 3.83 2.57
CA ASN A 67 1.97 4.23 3.59
C ASN A 67 2.25 5.69 4.00
N ILE A 68 1.53 6.62 3.39
CA ILE A 68 1.84 8.05 3.48
C ILE A 68 0.84 8.71 4.41
N LYS A 69 1.33 9.27 5.52
CA LYS A 69 0.51 10.08 6.42
C LYS A 69 0.43 11.51 5.91
N CYS A 70 -0.77 12.01 5.70
CA CYS A 70 -0.99 13.36 5.17
C CYS A 70 -2.27 13.97 5.72
N LYS A 71 -2.28 15.30 5.75
CA LYS A 71 -3.49 16.09 5.90
C LYS A 71 -4.17 16.19 4.53
N VAL A 72 -5.46 15.91 4.48
CA VAL A 72 -6.28 15.92 3.27
C VAL A 72 -7.59 16.64 3.52
N THR A 73 -8.23 17.11 2.45
CA THR A 73 -9.64 17.44 2.42
C THR A 73 -10.38 16.32 1.70
N ILE A 74 -11.40 15.75 2.33
CA ILE A 74 -12.32 14.80 1.71
C ILE A 74 -13.55 15.58 1.27
N ASN A 75 -13.85 15.57 -0.02
CA ASN A 75 -15.00 16.28 -0.58
C ASN A 75 -16.27 15.42 -0.49
N GLU A 76 -17.44 16.05 -0.66
CA GLU A 76 -18.74 15.38 -0.62
C GLU A 76 -18.88 14.31 -1.71
N ASP A 77 -18.24 14.50 -2.86
CA ASP A 77 -18.21 13.50 -3.94
C ASP A 77 -17.30 12.30 -3.64
N GLY A 78 -16.60 12.32 -2.50
CA GLY A 78 -15.63 11.32 -2.08
C GLY A 78 -14.22 11.52 -2.65
N SER A 79 -13.97 12.57 -3.43
CA SER A 79 -12.61 12.87 -3.89
C SER A 79 -11.72 13.37 -2.73
N ILE A 80 -10.41 13.13 -2.84
CA ILE A 80 -9.43 13.50 -1.82
C ILE A 80 -8.44 14.51 -2.40
N LYS A 81 -8.27 15.65 -1.72
CA LYS A 81 -7.24 16.65 -2.00
C LYS A 81 -6.17 16.61 -0.90
N ILE A 82 -4.91 16.45 -1.27
CA ILE A 82 -3.80 16.51 -0.29
C ILE A 82 -3.49 17.97 0.04
N LEU A 83 -3.44 18.29 1.34
CA LEU A 83 -3.04 19.60 1.86
C LEU A 83 -1.56 19.63 2.28
N GLY A 84 -1.04 18.51 2.81
CA GLY A 84 0.34 18.43 3.22
C GLY A 84 0.71 17.05 3.76
N TYR A 85 2.00 16.72 3.74
CA TYR A 85 2.51 15.45 4.23
C TYR A 85 3.10 15.59 5.64
N GLU A 86 3.02 14.51 6.44
CA GLU A 86 3.75 14.45 7.71
C GLU A 86 5.26 14.48 7.43
N LYS A 87 5.70 13.67 6.46
CA LYS A 87 7.07 13.64 5.99
C LYS A 87 7.05 13.97 4.51
N GLU A 88 7.95 14.85 4.08
CA GLU A 88 8.15 15.08 2.66
C GLU A 88 8.39 13.76 1.94
N GLN A 89 7.71 13.58 0.81
CA GLN A 89 7.76 12.37 0.01
C GLN A 89 8.56 12.66 -1.26
N PRO A 90 9.32 11.69 -1.76
CA PRO A 90 10.00 11.84 -3.03
C PRO A 90 9.05 12.22 -4.17
N TYR A 91 9.56 12.92 -5.19
CA TYR A 91 8.74 13.40 -6.30
C TYR A 91 8.00 12.25 -6.99
N THR A 92 8.69 11.14 -7.25
CA THR A 92 8.11 9.97 -7.93
C THR A 92 6.96 9.34 -7.14
N VAL A 93 7.06 9.34 -5.80
CA VAL A 93 5.99 8.91 -4.89
C VAL A 93 4.79 9.85 -4.99
N THR A 94 5.01 11.17 -4.88
CA THR A 94 3.89 12.13 -4.96
C THR A 94 3.22 12.14 -6.34
N LYS A 95 3.99 11.99 -7.41
CA LYS A 95 3.49 11.93 -8.80
C LYS A 95 2.61 10.72 -9.02
N SER A 96 3.07 9.54 -8.59
CA SER A 96 2.29 8.30 -8.71
C SER A 96 1.02 8.33 -7.84
N LEU A 97 1.12 8.79 -6.59
CA LEU A 97 -0.05 8.96 -5.73
C LEU A 97 -1.10 9.90 -6.35
N LYS A 98 -0.68 11.06 -6.87
CA LYS A 98 -1.58 12.01 -7.55
C LYS A 98 -2.31 11.38 -8.73
N LYS A 99 -1.67 10.47 -9.48
CA LYS A 99 -2.31 9.75 -10.60
C LYS A 99 -3.49 8.92 -10.11
N TYR A 100 -3.30 8.13 -9.05
CA TYR A 100 -4.37 7.28 -8.50
C TYR A 100 -5.50 8.09 -7.85
N LEU A 101 -5.18 9.23 -7.21
CA LEU A 101 -6.19 10.09 -6.58
C LEU A 101 -7.16 10.75 -7.56
N LYS A 102 -6.81 10.89 -8.85
CA LYS A 102 -7.73 11.46 -9.85
C LYS A 102 -9.02 10.66 -9.96
N THR A 103 -8.92 9.33 -9.92
CA THR A 103 -10.05 8.40 -10.07
C THR A 103 -10.54 7.84 -8.75
N PHE A 104 -9.71 7.86 -7.70
CA PHE A 104 -10.12 7.38 -6.39
C PHE A 104 -11.31 8.17 -5.85
N ARG A 105 -12.27 7.45 -5.26
CA ARG A 105 -13.36 8.00 -4.47
C ARG A 105 -13.47 7.21 -3.17
N VAL A 106 -13.66 7.92 -2.06
CA VAL A 106 -14.02 7.33 -0.79
C VAL A 106 -15.33 6.58 -0.95
N ASP A 107 -15.40 5.42 -0.29
CA ASP A 107 -16.59 4.58 -0.28
C ASP A 107 -17.79 5.36 0.28
N LYS A 108 -18.90 5.38 -0.46
CA LYS A 108 -20.12 6.10 -0.06
C LYS A 108 -20.70 5.56 1.24
N GLU A 109 -20.57 4.26 1.51
CA GLU A 109 -21.03 3.66 2.76
C GLU A 109 -20.19 4.17 3.94
N ALA A 110 -18.87 4.31 3.76
CA ALA A 110 -17.99 4.82 4.80
C ALA A 110 -18.23 6.30 5.12
N LEU A 111 -18.74 7.07 4.15
CA LEU A 111 -19.21 8.44 4.37
C LEU A 111 -20.58 8.44 5.06
N ALA A 112 -21.51 7.61 4.60
CA ALA A 112 -22.89 7.55 5.10
C ALA A 112 -22.97 7.08 6.56
N ASP A 113 -22.15 6.11 6.96
CA ASP A 113 -22.13 5.61 8.34
C ASP A 113 -21.18 6.38 9.27
N GLY A 114 -20.53 7.43 8.76
CA GLY A 114 -19.68 8.32 9.54
C GLY A 114 -18.31 7.76 9.91
N ARG A 115 -17.91 6.58 9.41
CA ARG A 115 -16.53 6.06 9.56
C ARG A 115 -15.50 7.02 8.97
N VAL A 116 -15.87 7.72 7.90
CA VAL A 116 -15.09 8.77 7.25
C VAL A 116 -15.94 10.03 7.20
N LYS A 117 -15.37 11.15 7.62
CA LYS A 117 -16.06 12.45 7.59
C LYS A 117 -15.69 13.24 6.32
N VAL A 118 -16.55 14.15 5.89
CA VAL A 118 -16.19 15.17 4.90
C VAL A 118 -15.34 16.26 5.58
N GLY A 119 -14.47 16.93 4.82
CA GLY A 119 -13.62 18.01 5.29
C GLY A 119 -12.18 17.60 5.61
N ASP A 120 -11.50 18.47 6.34
CA ASP A 120 -10.07 18.36 6.65
C ASP A 120 -9.78 17.27 7.68
N GLN A 121 -8.97 16.29 7.31
CA GLN A 121 -8.58 15.18 8.16
C GLN A 121 -7.16 14.73 7.92
N VAL A 122 -6.62 14.02 8.91
CA VAL A 122 -5.30 13.42 8.84
C VAL A 122 -5.52 11.94 8.62
N VAL A 123 -4.95 11.40 7.56
CA VAL A 123 -5.19 10.02 7.14
C VAL A 123 -3.91 9.39 6.63
N PHE A 124 -3.94 8.07 6.49
CA PHE A 124 -2.97 7.35 5.69
C PHE A 124 -3.51 7.11 4.29
N LEU A 125 -2.76 7.51 3.27
CA LEU A 125 -2.97 7.08 1.89
C LEU A 125 -2.01 5.92 1.62
N ARG A 126 -2.58 4.72 1.50
CA ARG A 126 -1.84 3.50 1.23
C ARG A 126 -2.08 3.05 -0.20
N TYR A 127 -0.99 2.84 -0.93
CA TYR A 127 -1.06 2.37 -2.31
C TYR A 127 0.15 1.52 -2.66
N VAL A 128 0.01 0.73 -3.71
CA VAL A 128 1.07 -0.13 -4.22
C VAL A 128 1.55 0.43 -5.54
N VAL A 129 2.86 0.60 -5.69
CA VAL A 129 3.46 0.85 -7.01
C VAL A 129 3.66 -0.50 -7.68
N LEU A 130 3.02 -0.63 -8.84
CA LEU A 130 3.08 -1.83 -9.67
C LEU A 130 4.44 -1.90 -10.37
N LYS A 131 4.91 -3.12 -10.61
CA LYS A 131 6.11 -3.41 -11.40
C LYS A 131 5.93 -2.97 -12.85
#